data_AF-A0A658NNM2-F1
#
_entry.id   AF-A0A658NNM2-F1
#
_cell.length_a   1.000
_cell.length_b   1.000
_cell.length_c   1.000
_cell.angle_alpha   90.00
_cell.angle_beta   90.00
_cell.angle_gamma   90.00
#
_symmetry.space_group_name_H-M   'P 1'
#
loop_
_entity.id
_entity.type
_entity.pdbx_description
1 polymer ?
#
loop_
_entity_poly.entity_id
_entity_poly.type
_entity_poly.pdbx_seq_one_letter_code
_entity_poly.pdbx_strand_id
1 'polypeptide(L)'
;CPSIEDKVVRFADKASHQIFLEPEGLTTHEVYPNGISTRLPFDVQERLVRSIRGLERARITRPGYAIEYDFFDPRDLDPSLESLL
;
A
#
# COMPACT_ATOMS: atom_id res chain seq x y z
N CYS A 1 8.63 6.31 0.46
CA CYS A 1 7.81 6.03 -0.73
C CYS A 1 7.36 4.57 -0.66
N PRO A 2 6.28 4.29 0.09
CA PRO A 2 5.74 2.94 0.22
C PRO A 2 4.95 2.48 -1.01
N SER A 3 4.56 3.41 -1.89
CA SER A 3 3.76 3.10 -3.08
C SER A 3 4.56 2.30 -4.11
N ILE A 4 3.89 1.41 -4.84
CA ILE A 4 4.50 0.60 -5.88
C ILE A 4 4.96 1.45 -7.07
N GLU A 5 4.17 2.46 -7.45
CA GLU A 5 4.50 3.39 -8.53
C GLU A 5 5.78 4.19 -8.27
N ASP A 6 6.03 4.61 -7.02
CA ASP A 6 7.28 5.31 -6.68
C ASP A 6 8.44 4.31 -6.54
N LYS A 7 8.17 3.12 -5.99
CA LYS A 7 9.18 2.08 -5.74
C LYS A 7 9.81 1.60 -7.04
N VAL A 8 9.02 1.33 -8.08
CA VAL A 8 9.54 0.87 -9.38
C VAL A 8 10.37 1.93 -10.09
N VAL A 9 10.03 3.21 -9.94
CA VAL A 9 10.82 4.32 -10.49
C VAL A 9 12.14 4.46 -9.75
N ARG A 10 12.09 4.42 -8.41
CA ARG A 10 13.27 4.60 -7.56
C ARG A 10 14.27 3.44 -7.65
N PHE A 11 13.78 2.23 -7.88
CA PHE A 11 14.57 1.00 -7.93
C PHE A 11 14.42 0.30 -9.28
N ALA A 12 14.58 1.06 -10.37
CA ALA A 12 14.37 0.60 -11.74
C ALA A 12 15.33 -0.52 -12.18
N ASP A 13 16.46 -0.71 -11.48
CA ASP A 13 17.42 -1.80 -11.69
C ASP A 13 16.93 -3.16 -11.15
N LYS A 14 15.90 -3.17 -10.30
CA LYS A 14 15.36 -4.40 -9.73
C LYS A 14 14.47 -5.11 -10.75
N ALA A 15 14.85 -6.35 -11.07
CA ALA A 15 14.04 -7.21 -11.93
C ALA A 15 12.70 -7.65 -11.30
N SER A 16 12.57 -7.57 -9.96
CA SER A 16 11.35 -7.95 -9.26
C SER A 16 11.21 -7.28 -7.89
N HIS A 17 9.97 -7.23 -7.41
CA HIS A 17 9.62 -6.83 -6.05
C HIS A 17 8.75 -7.91 -5.42
N GLN A 18 9.12 -8.36 -4.22
CA GLN A 18 8.33 -9.34 -3.48
C GLN A 18 7.05 -8.72 -2.94
N ILE A 19 5.98 -9.52 -2.94
CA ILE A 19 4.65 -9.19 -2.43
C ILE A 19 4.24 -10.33 -1.48
N PHE A 20 3.66 -9.97 -0.34
CA PHE A 20 3.08 -10.95 0.59
C PHE A 20 1.56 -10.91 0.48
N LEU A 21 0.94 -12.10 0.42
CA LEU A 21 -0.51 -12.25 0.44
C LEU A 21 -0.92 -12.63 1.86
N GLU A 22 -1.44 -11.65 2.59
CA GLU A 22 -1.75 -11.77 4.02
C GLU A 22 -3.28 -11.90 4.20
N PRO A 23 -3.79 -13.00 4.77
CA PRO A 23 -5.22 -13.10 5.07
C PRO A 23 -5.63 -12.02 6.09
N GLU A 24 -6.70 -11.28 5.80
CA GLU A 24 -7.21 -10.21 6.69
C GLU A 24 -7.92 -10.76 7.94
N GLY A 25 -8.25 -12.05 7.96
CA GLY A 25 -8.85 -12.70 9.11
C GLY A 25 -9.25 -14.15 8.85
N LEU A 26 -9.67 -14.84 9.90
CA LEU A 26 -10.05 -16.26 9.84
C LEU A 26 -11.41 -16.51 9.18
N THR A 27 -12.26 -15.49 9.11
CA THR A 27 -13.67 -15.60 8.68
C THR A 27 -13.98 -14.79 7.42
N THR A 28 -12.97 -14.14 6.83
CA THR A 28 -13.10 -13.36 5.59
C THR A 28 -12.38 -14.04 4.44
N HIS A 29 -12.78 -13.72 3.22
CA HIS A 29 -12.08 -14.11 2.00
C HIS A 29 -11.14 -13.00 1.48
N GLU A 30 -11.04 -11.88 2.22
CA GLU A 30 -10.16 -10.77 1.88
C GLU A 30 -8.69 -11.11 2.19
N VAL A 31 -7.82 -10.67 1.29
CA VAL A 31 -6.37 -10.84 1.37
C VAL A 31 -5.74 -9.49 1.11
N TYR A 32 -4.84 -9.08 2.00
CA TYR A 32 -4.04 -7.87 1.87
C TYR A 32 -2.76 -8.17 1.06
N PRO A 33 -2.59 -7.55 -0.13
CA PRO A 33 -1.39 -7.73 -0.94
C PRO A 33 -0.30 -6.75 -0.49
N ASN A 34 0.38 -7.08 0.61
CA ASN A 34 1.43 -6.24 1.18
C ASN A 34 2.59 -6.06 0.19
N GLY A 35 2.93 -4.80 -0.11
CA GLY A 35 3.99 -4.41 -1.02
C GLY A 35 3.53 -3.75 -2.33
N ILE A 36 2.22 -3.63 -2.55
CA ILE A 36 1.64 -2.95 -3.73
C ILE A 36 0.67 -1.80 -3.40
N SER A 37 0.88 -1.08 -2.30
CA SER A 37 0.13 0.15 -2.01
C SER A 37 0.18 1.10 -3.21
N THR A 38 -0.95 1.70 -3.60
CA THR A 38 -1.03 2.52 -4.81
C THR A 38 -2.20 3.49 -4.76
N ARG A 39 -2.08 4.60 -5.50
CA ARG A 39 -3.16 5.56 -5.77
C ARG A 39 -3.52 5.67 -7.25
N LEU A 40 -3.08 4.71 -8.07
CA LEU A 40 -3.38 4.68 -9.50
C LEU A 40 -4.89 4.46 -9.77
N PRO A 41 -5.39 4.83 -10.96
CA PRO A 41 -6.77 4.54 -11.36
C PRO A 41 -7.13 3.06 -11.26
N PHE A 42 -8.39 2.75 -10.94
CA PHE A 42 -8.84 1.38 -10.65
C PHE A 42 -8.58 0.37 -11.78
N ASP A 43 -8.75 0.76 -13.04
CA ASP A 43 -8.46 -0.07 -14.20
C ASP A 43 -6.97 -0.44 -14.29
N VAL A 44 -6.08 0.48 -13.90
CA VAL A 44 -4.65 0.25 -13.78
C VAL A 44 -4.35 -0.68 -12.61
N GLN A 45 -5.03 -0.50 -11.47
CA GLN A 45 -4.89 -1.41 -10.33
C GLN A 45 -5.30 -2.84 -10.68
N GLU A 46 -6.42 -3.02 -11.39
CA GLU A 46 -6.88 -4.35 -11.83
C GLU A 46 -5.83 -5.01 -12.73
N ARG A 47 -5.27 -4.26 -13.68
CA ARG A 47 -4.20 -4.75 -14.55
C ARG A 47 -2.92 -5.09 -13.77
N LEU A 48 -2.53 -4.25 -12.81
CA LEU A 48 -1.37 -4.49 -11.96
C LEU A 48 -1.56 -5.79 -11.16
N VAL A 49 -2.69 -5.92 -10.45
CA VAL A 49 -2.98 -7.10 -9.62
C VAL A 49 -2.98 -8.36 -10.48
N ARG A 50 -3.65 -8.34 -11.64
CA ARG A 50 -3.70 -9.51 -12.54
C ARG A 50 -2.38 -9.82 -13.26
N SER A 51 -1.41 -8.92 -13.23
CA SER A 51 -0.06 -9.19 -13.77
C SER A 51 0.81 -10.00 -12.81
N ILE A 52 0.41 -10.11 -11.53
CA ILE A 52 1.13 -10.86 -10.50
C ILE A 52 0.80 -12.35 -10.66
N ARG A 53 1.84 -13.19 -10.69
CA ARG A 53 1.71 -14.65 -10.78
C ARG A 53 0.81 -15.19 -9.66
N GLY A 54 -0.22 -15.94 -10.03
CA GLY A 54 -1.22 -16.51 -9.13
C GLY A 54 -2.45 -15.62 -8.89
N LEU A 55 -2.42 -14.36 -9.35
CA LEU A 55 -3.53 -13.40 -9.20
C LEU A 55 -4.19 -13.04 -10.54
N GLU A 56 -3.96 -13.82 -11.59
CA GLU A 56 -4.42 -13.52 -12.96
C GLU A 56 -5.94 -13.37 -13.06
N ARG A 57 -6.68 -13.98 -12.13
CA ARG A 57 -8.15 -13.91 -12.02
C ARG A 57 -8.64 -13.31 -10.71
N ALA A 58 -7.76 -12.66 -9.95
CA ALA A 58 -8.13 -12.02 -8.70
C ALA A 58 -9.20 -10.94 -8.94
N ARG A 59 -10.06 -10.76 -7.93
CA ARG A 59 -11.09 -9.73 -7.89
C ARG A 59 -10.76 -8.77 -6.77
N ILE A 60 -10.68 -7.49 -7.09
CA ILE A 60 -10.44 -6.45 -6.10
C ILE A 60 -11.75 -6.20 -5.35
N THR A 61 -11.76 -6.44 -4.04
CA THR A 61 -12.91 -6.16 -3.17
C THR A 61 -12.97 -4.69 -2.78
N ARG A 62 -11.80 -4.05 -2.60
CA ARG A 62 -11.65 -2.63 -2.27
C ARG A 62 -10.51 -2.03 -3.09
N PRO A 63 -10.71 -0.91 -3.80
CA PRO A 63 -9.63 -0.25 -4.53
C PRO A 63 -8.57 0.30 -3.56
N GLY A 64 -7.31 0.23 -3.98
CA GLY A 64 -6.22 0.96 -3.33
C GLY A 64 -6.43 2.47 -3.46
N TYR A 65 -5.97 3.20 -2.46
CA TYR A 65 -6.08 4.65 -2.40
C TYR A 65 -4.90 5.24 -1.61
N ALA A 66 -4.70 6.54 -1.75
CA ALA A 66 -3.89 7.34 -0.84
C ALA A 66 -4.81 8.29 -0.07
N ILE A 67 -4.42 8.60 1.15
CA ILE A 67 -5.07 9.59 1.98
C ILE A 67 -4.07 10.70 2.29
N GLU A 68 -4.55 11.94 2.24
CA GLU A 68 -3.81 13.12 2.68
C GLU A 68 -4.52 13.66 3.92
N TYR A 69 -3.73 14.03 4.93
CA TYR A 69 -4.22 14.55 6.20
C TYR A 69 -3.23 15.56 6.78
N ASP A 70 -3.75 16.52 7.54
CA ASP A 70 -2.93 17.45 8.30
C ASP A 70 -2.28 16.74 9.50
N PHE A 71 -1.10 17.20 9.89
CA PHE A 71 -0.41 16.69 11.07
C PHE A 71 0.20 17.86 11.86
N PHE A 72 0.28 17.69 13.18
CA PHE A 72 1.05 18.58 14.05
C PHE A 72 2.51 18.14 14.07
N ASP A 73 3.43 19.09 14.11
CA ASP A 73 4.85 18.78 14.23
C ASP A 73 5.13 18.11 15.58
N PRO A 74 5.65 16.87 15.62
CA PRO A 74 5.91 16.19 16.88
C PRO A 74 6.94 16.90 17.77
N ARG A 75 7.66 17.91 17.25
CA ARG A 75 8.59 18.76 18.02
C ARG A 75 7.89 19.75 18.96
N ASP A 76 6.58 19.94 18.81
CA ASP A 76 5.76 20.75 19.71
C ASP A 76 5.27 19.96 20.95
N LEU A 77 5.73 18.70 21.10
CA LEU A 77 5.46 17.82 22.24
C LEU A 77 6.74 17.56 23.04
N ASP A 78 6.59 17.37 24.35
CA ASP A 78 7.67 16.84 25.19
C ASP A 78 7.83 15.31 25.00
N PRO A 79 8.87 14.66 25.57
CA PRO A 79 9.03 13.21 25.49
C PRO A 79 7.92 12.38 26.15
N SER A 80 7.09 13.00 27.01
CA SER A 80 5.90 12.38 27.60
C SER A 80 4.65 12.51 26.71
N LEU A 81 4.77 13.20 25.58
CA LEU A 81 3.72 13.55 24.62
C LEU A 81 2.76 14.64 25.11
N GLU A 82 3.11 15.36 26.16
CA GLU A 82 2.41 16.56 26.58
C GLU A 82 2.75 17.71 25.61
N SER A 83 1.77 18.57 25.31
CA SER A 83 2.01 19.75 24.49
C SER A 83 2.90 20.74 25.24
N LEU A 84 3.90 21.32 24.56
CA LEU A 84 4.84 22.30 25.14
C LEU A 84 4.21 23.69 25.41
N LEU A 85 2.89 23.83 25.29
CA LEU A 85 2.13 25.07 25.49
C LEU A 85 2.08 25.50 26.96
#